data_AF-A0A1Q2C784-F1
#
_entry.id   AF-A0A1Q2C784-F1
#
_cell.length_a   1.000
_cell.length_b   1.000
_cell.length_c   1.000
_cell.angle_alpha   90.00
_cell.angle_beta   90.00
_cell.angle_gamma   90.00
#
_symmetry.space_group_name_H-M   'P 1'
#
loop_
_entity.id
_entity.type
_entity.pdbx_description
1 polymer ?
#
loop_
_entity_poly.entity_id
_entity_poly.type
_entity_poly.pdbx_seq_one_letter_code
_entity_poly.pdbx_strand_id
1 'polypeptide(L)'
;MIAFRKRGYFGTDEKLEFTSVGEEREDVKNTIALLEAAYYGTTPQKKIEAQIIRKTLRQNLSNFKEYVREYQETEDKEEKEDIGYLLKKELRDSAAFAAFKRWLIWDNEMFSEIEQFISEN
;
A
#
# COMPACT_ATOMS: atom_id res chain seq x y z
N MET A 1 8.53 -4.94 11.89
CA MET A 1 7.59 -4.81 10.74
C MET A 1 8.28 -4.04 9.61
N ILE A 2 7.83 -4.13 8.35
CA ILE A 2 8.39 -3.33 7.24
C ILE A 2 7.35 -2.28 6.82
N ALA A 3 7.76 -1.02 6.74
CA ALA A 3 6.99 0.10 6.23
C ALA A 3 7.17 0.30 4.73
N PHE A 4 6.07 0.63 4.05
CA PHE A 4 5.99 0.81 2.60
C PHE A 4 5.62 2.26 2.29
N ARG A 5 6.62 3.11 2.07
CA ARG A 5 6.41 4.57 1.98
C ARG A 5 6.74 5.10 0.60
N LYS A 6 5.94 6.02 0.10
CA LYS A 6 6.26 6.77 -1.12
C LYS A 6 7.02 8.05 -0.75
N ARG A 7 8.19 8.25 -1.34
CA ARG A 7 8.90 9.53 -1.38
C ARG A 7 8.76 10.20 -2.75
N GLY A 8 8.79 11.52 -2.73
CA GLY A 8 8.60 12.35 -3.92
C GLY A 8 7.12 12.65 -4.20
N TYR A 9 6.90 13.72 -4.96
CA TYR A 9 5.59 14.21 -5.38
C TYR A 9 5.42 14.08 -6.88
N PHE A 10 4.19 14.31 -7.35
CA PHE A 10 3.86 14.33 -8.76
C PHE A 10 4.79 15.28 -9.53
N GLY A 11 5.44 14.78 -10.59
CA GLY A 11 6.42 15.54 -11.38
C GLY A 11 7.87 15.46 -10.89
N THR A 12 8.16 14.69 -9.83
CA THR A 12 9.53 14.43 -9.34
C THR A 12 9.89 12.94 -9.46
N ASP A 13 11.13 12.58 -9.13
CA ASP A 13 11.57 11.19 -9.02
C ASP A 13 10.85 10.49 -7.86
N GLU A 14 9.66 9.94 -8.13
CA GLU A 14 8.90 9.16 -7.16
C GLU A 14 9.61 7.83 -6.85
N LYS A 15 9.92 7.61 -5.58
CA LYS A 15 10.56 6.37 -5.10
C LYS A 15 9.70 5.72 -4.02
N LEU A 16 9.59 4.40 -4.05
CA LEU A 16 9.01 3.61 -2.99
C LEU A 16 10.16 3.12 -2.09
N GLU A 17 10.01 3.33 -0.79
CA GLU A 17 10.98 2.92 0.22
C GLU A 17 10.40 1.84 1.11
N PHE A 18 11.25 0.85 1.40
CA PHE A 18 10.97 -0.20 2.36
C PHE A 18 11.87 0.03 3.58
N THR A 19 11.27 0.26 4.74
CA THR A 19 12.02 0.61 5.96
C THR A 19 11.62 -0.29 7.11
N SER A 20 12.58 -0.70 7.94
CA SER A 20 12.26 -1.46 9.16
C SER A 20 11.54 -0.55 10.17
N VAL A 21 10.54 -1.11 10.83
CA VAL A 21 9.80 -0.48 11.93
C VAL A 21 10.16 -1.24 13.19
N GLY A 22 10.76 -0.53 14.15
CA GLY A 22 11.29 -1.09 15.40
C GLY A 22 12.76 -1.51 15.30
N GLU A 23 13.15 -2.54 16.05
CA GLU A 23 14.52 -3.05 16.07
C GLU A 23 14.99 -3.57 14.72
N GLU A 24 16.25 -3.25 14.40
CA GLU A 24 16.92 -3.74 13.20
C GLU A 24 17.32 -5.20 13.34
N ARG A 25 16.48 -6.09 12.80
CA ARG A 25 16.77 -7.52 12.70
C ARG A 25 17.33 -7.89 11.33
N GLU A 26 18.23 -8.86 11.31
CA GLU A 26 18.91 -9.31 10.08
C GLU A 26 17.93 -9.92 9.06
N ASP A 27 16.92 -10.66 9.52
CA ASP A 27 15.88 -11.23 8.67
C ASP A 27 15.00 -10.14 8.00
N VAL A 28 14.75 -9.04 8.71
CA VAL A 28 14.03 -7.88 8.17
C VAL A 28 14.87 -7.18 7.10
N LYS A 29 16.18 -7.00 7.33
CA LYS A 29 17.11 -6.42 6.33
C LYS A 29 17.15 -7.25 5.05
N ASN A 30 17.27 -8.57 5.19
CA ASN A 30 17.25 -9.48 4.05
C ASN A 30 15.92 -9.40 3.28
N THR A 31 14.80 -9.32 3.97
CA THR A 31 13.48 -9.17 3.34
C THR A 31 13.37 -7.83 2.60
N ILE A 32 13.87 -6.73 3.17
CA ILE A 32 13.93 -5.41 2.52
C ILE A 32 14.75 -5.49 1.22
N ALA A 33 15.93 -6.10 1.26
CA ALA A 33 16.78 -6.25 0.07
C ALA A 33 16.07 -7.05 -1.04
N LEU A 34 15.34 -8.11 -0.68
CA LEU A 34 14.52 -8.88 -1.62
C LEU A 34 13.38 -8.05 -2.22
N LEU A 35 12.70 -7.24 -1.40
CA LEU A 35 11.65 -6.33 -1.85
C LEU A 35 12.20 -5.27 -2.82
N GLU A 36 13.34 -4.66 -2.52
CA GLU A 36 14.00 -3.71 -3.43
C GLU A 36 14.39 -4.37 -4.75
N ALA A 37 15.01 -5.56 -4.70
CA ALA A 37 15.40 -6.30 -5.88
C ALA A 37 14.20 -6.66 -6.76
N ALA A 38 13.08 -7.09 -6.16
CA ALA A 38 11.85 -7.41 -6.87
C ALA A 38 11.17 -6.15 -7.45
N TYR A 39 11.13 -5.06 -6.68
CA TYR A 39 10.40 -3.85 -7.05
C TYR A 39 11.14 -2.96 -8.05
N TYR A 40 12.47 -2.96 -8.04
CA TYR A 40 13.30 -2.15 -8.94
C TYR A 40 13.96 -2.95 -10.05
N GLY A 41 14.20 -4.25 -9.84
CA GLY A 41 14.87 -5.13 -10.78
C GLY A 41 16.39 -4.99 -10.72
N THR A 42 17.09 -6.12 -10.67
CA THR A 42 18.56 -6.17 -10.58
C THR A 42 19.25 -6.32 -11.95
N THR A 43 18.56 -6.91 -12.93
CA THR A 43 19.03 -7.12 -14.31
C THR A 43 18.17 -6.35 -15.32
N PRO A 44 18.63 -6.13 -16.57
CA PRO A 44 17.83 -5.44 -17.59
C PRO A 44 16.44 -6.05 -17.79
N GLN A 45 16.34 -7.38 -17.86
CA GLN A 45 15.06 -8.08 -17.96
C GLN A 45 14.19 -7.85 -16.71
N LYS A 46 14.77 -8.00 -15.50
CA LYS A 46 14.04 -7.79 -14.25
C LYS A 46 13.56 -6.35 -14.09
N LYS A 47 14.27 -5.36 -14.64
CA LYS A 47 13.84 -3.95 -14.65
C LYS A 47 12.56 -3.76 -15.46
N ILE A 48 12.40 -4.46 -16.59
CA ILE A 48 11.18 -4.43 -17.41
C ILE A 48 10.02 -5.10 -16.66
N GLU A 49 10.23 -6.28 -16.10
CA GLU A 49 9.22 -6.96 -15.26
C GLU A 49 8.78 -6.07 -14.07
N ALA A 50 9.77 -5.46 -13.40
CA ALA A 50 9.53 -4.55 -12.30
C ALA A 50 8.73 -3.31 -12.74
N GLN A 51 8.95 -2.76 -13.93
CA GLN A 51 8.12 -1.67 -14.47
C GLN A 51 6.64 -2.05 -14.57
N ILE A 52 6.34 -3.29 -14.99
CA ILE A 52 4.97 -3.80 -15.08
C ILE A 52 4.37 -3.91 -13.67
N ILE A 53 5.09 -4.50 -12.71
CA ILE A 53 4.65 -4.59 -11.30
C ILE A 53 4.34 -3.20 -10.74
N ARG A 54 5.23 -2.22 -10.97
CA ARG A 54 5.02 -0.83 -10.51
C ARG A 54 3.79 -0.20 -11.15
N LYS A 55 3.55 -0.43 -12.45
CA LYS A 55 2.34 0.06 -13.13
C LYS A 55 1.08 -0.54 -12.50
N THR A 56 1.06 -1.85 -12.26
CA THR A 56 -0.06 -2.55 -11.63
C THR A 56 -0.31 -2.06 -10.20
N LEU A 57 0.75 -1.91 -9.40
CA LEU A 57 0.65 -1.35 -8.05
C LEU A 57 0.05 0.05 -8.06
N ARG A 58 0.52 0.94 -8.95
CA ARG A 58 -0.02 2.32 -9.05
C ARG A 58 -1.51 2.31 -9.37
N GLN A 59 -1.94 1.51 -10.35
CA GLN A 59 -3.36 1.41 -10.68
C GLN A 59 -4.18 0.90 -9.50
N ASN A 60 -3.69 -0.14 -8.82
CA ASN A 60 -4.37 -0.72 -7.67
C ASN A 60 -4.47 0.28 -6.50
N LEU A 61 -3.41 1.03 -6.22
CA LEU A 61 -3.42 2.08 -5.21
C LEU A 61 -4.32 3.26 -5.58
N SER A 62 -4.38 3.65 -6.86
CA SER A 62 -5.31 4.69 -7.31
C SER A 62 -6.76 4.27 -7.09
N ASN A 63 -7.14 3.04 -7.48
CA ASN A 63 -8.50 2.54 -7.26
C ASN A 63 -8.83 2.49 -5.76
N PHE A 64 -7.89 2.03 -4.93
CA PHE A 64 -8.08 2.00 -3.48
C PHE A 64 -8.27 3.39 -2.88
N LYS A 65 -7.52 4.40 -3.36
CA LYS A 65 -7.68 5.80 -2.92
C LYS A 65 -9.04 6.37 -3.27
N GLU A 66 -9.64 5.97 -4.38
CA GLU A 66 -11.00 6.37 -4.71
C GLU A 66 -12.00 5.78 -3.71
N TYR A 67 -11.90 4.49 -3.34
CA TYR A 67 -12.74 3.93 -2.27
C TYR A 67 -12.58 4.64 -0.92
N VAL A 68 -11.34 4.98 -0.56
CA VAL A 68 -11.05 5.76 0.66
C VAL A 68 -11.75 7.12 0.61
N ARG A 69 -11.65 7.81 -0.53
CA ARG A 69 -12.27 9.12 -0.73
C ARG A 69 -13.80 9.03 -0.69
N GLU A 70 -14.39 8.11 -1.44
CA GLU A 70 -15.84 7.89 -1.48
C GLU A 70 -16.38 7.60 -0.07
N TYR A 71 -15.70 6.76 0.71
CA TYR A 71 -16.10 6.46 2.10
C TYR A 71 -16.10 7.68 3.02
N GLN A 72 -15.15 8.60 2.81
CA GLN A 72 -15.04 9.84 3.58
C GLN A 72 -16.06 10.89 3.15
N GLU A 73 -16.34 10.97 1.85
CA GLU A 73 -17.21 12.01 1.26
C GLU A 73 -18.70 11.66 1.35
N THR A 74 -19.08 10.37 1.39
CA THR A 74 -20.49 10.00 1.50
C THR A 74 -21.05 10.18 2.92
N GLU A 75 -22.23 10.80 3.00
CA GLU A 75 -23.05 10.89 4.21
C GLU A 75 -24.15 9.81 4.24
N ASP A 76 -24.40 9.14 3.12
CA ASP A 76 -25.40 8.08 3.03
C ASP A 76 -24.89 6.83 3.76
N LYS A 77 -25.69 6.36 4.71
CA LYS A 77 -25.28 5.24 5.57
C LYS A 77 -25.17 3.92 4.79
N GLU A 78 -26.07 3.67 3.85
CA GLU A 78 -26.09 2.43 3.08
C GLU A 78 -24.87 2.40 2.13
N GLU A 79 -24.63 3.50 1.43
CA GLU A 79 -23.44 3.64 0.58
C GLU A 79 -22.14 3.53 1.37
N LYS A 80 -22.08 4.14 2.56
CA LYS A 80 -20.91 4.05 3.44
C LYS A 80 -20.64 2.61 3.90
N GLU A 81 -21.68 1.83 4.20
CA GLU A 81 -21.55 0.41 4.56
C GLU A 81 -21.03 -0.42 3.37
N ASP A 82 -21.55 -0.18 2.17
CA ASP A 82 -21.11 -0.87 0.94
C ASP A 82 -19.63 -0.60 0.63
N ILE A 83 -19.21 0.66 0.70
CA ILE A 83 -17.80 1.03 0.49
C ILE A 83 -16.93 0.45 1.61
N GLY A 84 -17.41 0.42 2.85
CA GLY A 84 -16.73 -0.24 3.97
C GLY A 84 -16.44 -1.72 3.70
N TYR A 85 -17.37 -2.44 3.06
CA TYR A 85 -17.13 -3.82 2.63
C TYR A 85 -16.04 -3.95 1.56
N LEU A 86 -15.99 -3.02 0.60
CA LEU A 86 -14.92 -2.96 -0.40
C LEU A 86 -13.55 -2.68 0.24
N LEU A 87 -13.49 -1.72 1.17
CA LEU A 87 -12.27 -1.41 1.92
C LEU A 87 -11.78 -2.63 2.70
N LYS A 88 -12.66 -3.32 3.42
CA LYS A 88 -12.33 -4.57 4.14
C LYS A 88 -11.79 -5.65 3.20
N LYS A 89 -12.38 -5.80 2.01
CA LYS A 89 -11.92 -6.75 0.99
C LYS A 89 -10.54 -6.40 0.43
N GLU A 90 -10.24 -5.12 0.27
CA GLU A 90 -8.94 -4.65 -0.25
C GLU A 90 -7.83 -4.63 0.81
N LEU A 91 -8.19 -4.61 2.10
CA LEU A 91 -7.29 -4.56 3.25
C LEU A 91 -7.02 -5.91 3.93
N ARG A 92 -7.69 -7.01 3.55
CA ARG A 92 -7.39 -8.38 4.03
C ARG A 92 -6.06 -8.91 3.51
N ASP A 93 -5.43 -9.87 4.17
CA ASP A 93 -4.07 -10.35 3.80
C ASP A 93 -4.01 -11.02 2.43
N SER A 94 -5.11 -11.64 2.00
CA SER A 94 -5.21 -12.26 0.69
C SER A 94 -5.40 -11.26 -0.46
N ALA A 95 -5.61 -9.97 -0.17
CA ALA A 95 -5.74 -8.96 -1.19
C ALA A 95 -4.38 -8.58 -1.80
N ALA A 96 -4.37 -8.36 -3.11
CA ALA A 96 -3.19 -7.88 -3.80
C ALA A 96 -2.73 -6.55 -3.20
N PHE A 97 -1.44 -6.46 -2.87
CA PHE A 97 -0.81 -5.25 -2.34
C PHE A 97 -1.42 -4.73 -1.01
N ALA A 98 -2.04 -5.60 -0.21
CA ALA A 98 -2.67 -5.21 1.06
C ALA A 98 -1.71 -4.43 1.98
N ALA A 99 -0.45 -4.86 2.10
CA ALA A 99 0.56 -4.17 2.91
C ALA A 99 0.74 -2.70 2.50
N PHE A 100 0.78 -2.40 1.20
CA PHE A 100 0.89 -1.04 0.69
C PHE A 100 -0.31 -0.17 1.06
N LYS A 101 -1.51 -0.73 0.95
CA LYS A 101 -2.75 -0.02 1.27
C LYS A 101 -2.85 0.25 2.77
N ARG A 102 -2.51 -0.71 3.61
CA ARG A 102 -2.49 -0.54 5.08
C ARG A 102 -1.55 0.57 5.50
N TRP A 103 -0.34 0.62 4.93
CA TRP A 103 0.59 1.73 5.19
C TRP A 103 0.08 3.09 4.72
N LEU A 104 -0.69 3.13 3.63
CA LEU A 104 -1.34 4.38 3.21
C LEU A 104 -2.35 4.88 4.24
N ILE A 105 -3.06 3.98 4.92
CA ILE A 105 -3.98 4.31 6.02
C ILE A 105 -3.18 4.71 7.27
N TRP A 106 -2.23 3.88 7.71
CA TRP A 106 -1.45 4.13 8.94
C TRP A 106 -0.57 5.38 8.91
N ASP A 107 -0.02 5.76 7.75
CA ASP A 107 0.82 6.97 7.62
C ASP A 107 -0.02 8.27 7.55
N ASN A 108 -1.37 8.20 7.56
CA ASN A 108 -2.24 9.36 7.40
C ASN A 108 -3.44 9.34 8.37
N GLU A 109 -3.33 10.15 9.44
CA GLU A 109 -4.35 10.25 10.50
C GLU A 109 -5.76 10.57 9.98
N MET A 110 -5.89 11.27 8.83
CA MET A 110 -7.20 11.56 8.25
C MET A 110 -7.98 10.28 7.88
N PHE A 111 -7.29 9.14 7.72
CA PHE A 111 -7.88 7.85 7.39
C PHE A 111 -8.08 6.95 8.60
N SER A 112 -7.95 7.46 9.83
CA SER A 112 -8.04 6.65 11.06
C SER A 112 -9.33 5.84 11.17
N GLU A 113 -10.47 6.38 10.70
CA GLU A 113 -11.75 5.66 10.67
C GLU A 113 -11.69 4.36 9.86
N ILE A 114 -10.81 4.28 8.86
CA ILE A 114 -10.67 3.12 7.96
C ILE A 114 -9.85 2.01 8.64
N GLU A 115 -9.08 2.31 9.68
CA GLU A 115 -8.29 1.32 10.42
C GLU A 115 -9.14 0.19 10.98
N GLN A 116 -10.41 0.46 11.31
CA GLN A 116 -11.37 -0.55 11.78
C GLN A 116 -11.57 -1.71 10.78
N PHE A 117 -11.27 -1.50 9.50
CA PHE A 117 -11.38 -2.52 8.44
C PHE A 117 -10.10 -3.35 8.28
N ILE A 118 -9.00 -2.95 8.93
CA ILE A 118 -7.78 -3.74 9.02
C ILE A 118 -7.97 -4.73 10.16
N SER A 119 -8.46 -5.93 9.84
CA SER A 119 -8.59 -6.99 10.86
C SER A 119 -7.21 -7.32 11.43
N GLU A 120 -7.08 -7.30 12.75
CA GLU A 120 -5.98 -7.97 13.45
C GLU A 120 -6.14 -9.47 13.19
N ASN A 121 -5.13 -10.08 12.57
CA ASN A 121 -5.01 -11.54 12.52
C ASN A 121 -4.63 -12.10 13.89
#